data_AF-A0A3N2PVT2-F1
#
_entry.id   AF-A0A3N2PVT2-F1
#
_cell.length_a   1.000
_cell.length_b   1.000
_cell.length_c   1.000
_cell.angle_alpha   90.00
_cell.angle_beta   90.00
_cell.angle_gamma   90.00
#
_symmetry.space_group_name_H-M   'P 1'
#
loop_
_entity.id
_entity.type
_entity.pdbx_description
1 polymer ?
#
loop_
_entity_poly.entity_id
_entity_poly.type
_entity_poly.pdbx_seq_one_letter_code
_entity_poly.pdbx_strand_id
1 'polypeptide(L)'
;MNSAPFEIIEEIASHLPFPDLLNLSLVDRRSASCCSRFIFHHIATLNTTSCLSEFEKLVSSRDLSSRELSIYHGTWPTCSRDDWETHPLQVVDAHHSIFSTNDKRASSDELAQRAFDAYYSFIKEERLRDSDHDRAQLERILWHLPRIEQITISSLIRKRLGRLGRAKLSEMRHKIRMSPTIFDSAGSLVESLFCILPKFGNIRSIH
;
A
#
# COMPACT_ATOMS: atom_id res chain seq x y z
N MET A 1 24.56 -8.71 -20.11
CA MET A 1 23.42 -9.65 -20.27
C MET A 1 22.65 -9.47 -21.58
N ASN A 2 22.99 -8.50 -22.45
CA ASN A 2 22.22 -8.18 -23.67
C ASN A 2 22.13 -9.31 -24.72
N SER A 3 22.93 -10.38 -24.60
CA SER A 3 22.92 -11.53 -25.51
C SER A 3 22.11 -12.74 -25.00
N ALA A 4 21.70 -12.76 -23.73
CA ALA A 4 20.94 -13.88 -23.19
C ALA A 4 19.49 -13.85 -23.74
N PRO A 5 18.94 -14.99 -24.18
CA PRO A 5 17.52 -15.11 -24.52
C PRO A 5 16.62 -14.76 -23.33
N PHE A 6 15.37 -14.35 -23.63
CA PHE A 6 14.45 -13.87 -22.59
C PHE A 6 14.10 -15.00 -21.62
N GLU A 7 13.95 -16.19 -22.17
CA GLU A 7 13.65 -17.46 -21.51
C GLU A 7 14.74 -17.84 -20.51
N ILE A 8 16.01 -17.57 -20.83
CA ILE A 8 17.13 -17.86 -19.93
C ILE A 8 17.13 -16.91 -18.74
N ILE A 9 16.83 -15.62 -18.97
CA ILE A 9 16.72 -14.63 -17.89
C ILE A 9 15.50 -14.93 -17.01
N GLU A 10 14.38 -15.34 -17.61
CA GLU A 10 13.17 -15.75 -16.89
C GLU A 10 13.43 -17.01 -16.04
N GLU A 11 14.09 -18.03 -16.59
CA GLU A 11 14.48 -19.24 -15.85
C GLU A 11 15.40 -18.91 -14.68
N ILE A 12 16.45 -18.10 -14.90
CA ILE A 12 17.34 -17.64 -13.81
C ILE A 12 16.55 -16.91 -12.74
N ALA A 13 15.70 -15.96 -13.12
CA ALA A 13 14.88 -15.19 -12.19
C ALA A 13 13.96 -16.08 -11.35
N SER A 14 13.43 -17.18 -11.92
CA SER A 14 12.56 -18.10 -11.19
C SER A 14 13.24 -18.82 -10.00
N HIS A 15 14.57 -18.94 -10.01
CA HIS A 15 15.35 -19.57 -8.93
C HIS A 15 16.02 -18.56 -8.00
N LEU A 16 15.91 -17.26 -8.27
CA LEU A 16 16.56 -16.24 -7.44
C LEU A 16 15.72 -15.88 -6.20
N PRO A 17 16.35 -15.68 -5.04
CA PRO A 17 15.67 -15.13 -3.89
C PRO A 17 15.31 -13.65 -4.13
N PHE A 18 14.29 -13.16 -3.43
CA PHE A 18 13.75 -11.81 -3.63
C PHE A 18 14.77 -10.65 -3.66
N PRO A 19 15.79 -10.59 -2.77
CA PRO A 19 16.81 -9.54 -2.84
C PRO A 19 17.61 -9.57 -4.16
N ASP A 20 17.91 -10.76 -4.68
CA ASP A 20 18.68 -10.92 -5.90
C ASP A 20 17.82 -10.65 -7.14
N LEU A 21 16.53 -10.97 -7.08
CA LEU A 21 15.54 -10.52 -8.07
C LEU A 21 15.50 -9.00 -8.20
N LEU A 22 15.48 -8.28 -7.06
CA LEU A 22 15.53 -6.82 -7.07
C LEU A 22 16.83 -6.32 -7.72
N ASN A 23 17.97 -6.89 -7.35
CA ASN A 23 19.26 -6.51 -7.93
C ASN A 23 19.30 -6.79 -9.44
N LEU A 24 18.82 -7.94 -9.89
CA LEU A 24 18.73 -8.30 -11.31
C LEU A 24 17.80 -7.36 -12.07
N SER A 25 16.70 -6.92 -11.46
CA SER A 25 15.77 -5.96 -12.06
C SER A 25 16.37 -4.58 -12.33
N LEU A 26 17.46 -4.22 -11.65
CA LEU A 26 18.15 -2.94 -11.81
C LEU A 26 19.21 -2.96 -12.92
N VAL A 27 19.57 -4.14 -13.45
CA VAL A 27 20.65 -4.28 -14.44
C VAL A 27 20.29 -3.63 -15.77
N ASP A 28 19.09 -3.93 -16.28
CA ASP A 28 18.59 -3.40 -17.55
C ASP A 28 17.06 -3.55 -17.65
N ARG A 29 16.45 -2.89 -18.65
CA ARG A 29 14.98 -2.90 -18.84
C ARG A 29 14.41 -4.28 -19.13
N ARG A 30 15.17 -5.16 -19.79
CA ARG A 30 14.72 -6.53 -20.13
C ARG A 30 14.72 -7.39 -18.88
N SER A 31 15.79 -7.34 -18.09
CA SER A 31 15.92 -7.98 -16.79
C SER A 31 14.84 -7.48 -15.82
N ALA A 32 14.54 -6.18 -15.81
CA ALA A 32 13.41 -5.61 -15.07
C ALA A 32 12.07 -6.25 -15.47
N SER A 33 11.83 -6.42 -16.78
CA SER A 33 10.61 -7.04 -17.30
C SER A 33 10.51 -8.52 -16.90
N CYS A 34 11.57 -9.31 -17.05
CA CYS A 34 11.59 -10.72 -16.63
C CYS A 34 11.35 -10.85 -15.12
N CYS A 35 12.10 -10.09 -14.32
CA CYS A 35 12.01 -10.15 -12.87
C CYS A 35 10.66 -9.64 -12.36
N SER A 36 9.98 -8.75 -13.10
CA SER A 36 8.69 -8.18 -12.68
C SER A 36 7.65 -9.26 -12.34
N ARG A 37 7.64 -10.37 -13.08
CA ARG A 37 6.70 -11.48 -12.84
C ARG A 37 6.94 -12.15 -11.49
N PHE A 38 8.21 -12.29 -11.11
CA PHE A 38 8.64 -12.95 -9.89
C PHE A 38 8.62 -12.01 -8.68
N ILE A 39 8.95 -10.74 -8.90
CA ILE A 39 8.92 -9.67 -7.89
C ILE A 39 7.48 -9.31 -7.53
N PHE A 40 6.61 -9.20 -8.55
CA PHE A 40 5.21 -8.78 -8.41
C PHE A 40 4.25 -9.96 -8.56
N HIS A 41 4.63 -11.16 -8.09
CA HIS A 41 3.67 -12.27 -7.93
C HIS A 41 2.49 -11.88 -7.04
N HIS A 42 2.74 -10.96 -6.12
CA HIS A 42 1.79 -10.40 -5.18
C HIS A 42 1.91 -8.88 -5.22
N ILE A 43 0.81 -8.21 -5.56
CA ILE A 43 0.73 -6.75 -5.51
C ILE A 43 -0.19 -6.36 -4.36
N ALA A 44 0.13 -5.25 -3.70
CA ALA A 44 -0.66 -4.81 -2.57
C ALA A 44 -0.75 -3.30 -2.48
N THR A 45 -1.88 -2.83 -1.95
CA THR A 45 -2.14 -1.40 -1.73
C THR A 45 -2.88 -1.18 -0.42
N LEU A 46 -2.81 0.03 0.10
CA LEU A 46 -3.61 0.46 1.24
C LEU A 46 -4.95 1.00 0.74
N ASN A 47 -6.03 0.69 1.46
CA ASN A 47 -7.36 1.21 1.20
C ASN A 47 -7.48 2.65 1.73
N THR A 48 -6.68 3.55 1.17
CA THR A 48 -6.76 5.00 1.38
C THR A 48 -6.83 5.69 0.03
N THR A 49 -7.45 6.87 -0.04
CA THR A 49 -7.69 7.62 -1.28
C THR A 49 -6.40 7.83 -2.08
N SER A 50 -5.34 8.29 -1.40
CA SER A 50 -4.04 8.53 -2.01
C SER A 50 -3.37 7.25 -2.53
N CYS A 51 -3.37 6.17 -1.74
CA CYS A 51 -2.74 4.92 -2.14
C CYS A 51 -3.49 4.21 -3.26
N LEU A 52 -4.83 4.23 -3.28
CA LEU A 52 -5.61 3.69 -4.40
C LEU A 52 -5.36 4.48 -5.68
N SER A 53 -5.27 5.81 -5.60
CA SER A 53 -4.98 6.67 -6.74
C SER A 53 -3.57 6.48 -7.30
N GLU A 54 -2.56 6.35 -6.43
CA GLU A 54 -1.19 6.02 -6.84
C GLU A 54 -1.11 4.62 -7.45
N PHE A 55 -1.83 3.66 -6.86
CA PHE A 55 -1.86 2.30 -7.36
C PHE A 55 -2.54 2.21 -8.72
N GLU A 56 -3.66 2.92 -8.94
CA GLU A 56 -4.31 3.04 -10.25
C GLU A 56 -3.32 3.57 -11.32
N LYS A 57 -2.56 4.63 -11.01
CA LYS A 57 -1.52 5.16 -11.90
C LYS A 57 -0.41 4.15 -12.17
N LEU A 58 -0.03 3.36 -11.16
CA LEU A 58 0.99 2.32 -11.31
C LEU A 58 0.51 1.21 -12.25
N VAL A 59 -0.69 0.67 -12.03
CA VAL A 59 -1.22 -0.45 -12.83
C VAL A 59 -1.61 -0.02 -14.26
N SER A 60 -2.02 1.23 -14.45
CA SER A 60 -2.29 1.77 -15.79
C SER A 60 -1.02 2.06 -16.60
N SER A 61 0.12 2.31 -15.94
CA SER A 61 1.39 2.61 -16.60
C SER A 61 2.32 1.40 -16.77
N ARG A 62 2.01 0.27 -16.12
CA ARG A 62 2.84 -0.94 -16.14
C ARG A 62 1.98 -2.18 -16.34
N ASP A 63 2.41 -3.07 -17.23
CA ASP A 63 1.82 -4.41 -17.33
C ASP A 63 2.29 -5.24 -16.12
N LEU A 64 1.44 -5.30 -15.10
CA LEU A 64 1.68 -6.12 -13.92
C LEU A 64 1.08 -7.50 -14.14
N SER A 65 1.94 -8.52 -14.12
CA SER A 65 1.54 -9.91 -14.33
C SER A 65 1.12 -10.65 -13.05
N SER A 66 0.76 -9.91 -12.00
CA SER A 66 0.36 -10.47 -10.72
C SER A 66 -0.91 -11.30 -10.85
N ARG A 67 -1.00 -12.38 -10.06
CA ARG A 67 -2.22 -13.19 -9.89
C ARG A 67 -2.94 -12.89 -8.59
N GLU A 68 -2.28 -12.22 -7.66
CA GLU A 68 -2.82 -11.93 -6.34
C GLU A 68 -2.77 -10.42 -6.06
N LEU A 69 -3.88 -9.88 -5.56
CA LEU A 69 -4.00 -8.50 -5.09
C LEU A 69 -4.37 -8.50 -3.61
N SER A 70 -3.59 -7.83 -2.76
CA SER A 70 -3.98 -7.54 -1.38
C SER A 70 -4.35 -6.08 -1.18
N ILE A 71 -5.54 -5.85 -0.64
CA ILE A 71 -6.00 -4.53 -0.23
C ILE A 71 -6.02 -4.50 1.29
N TYR A 72 -5.15 -3.67 1.86
CA TYR A 72 -5.06 -3.52 3.31
C TYR A 72 -5.98 -2.41 3.79
N HIS A 73 -6.94 -2.71 4.65
CA HIS A 73 -7.89 -1.73 5.17
C HIS A 73 -7.60 -1.36 6.63
N GLY A 74 -7.98 -0.15 7.01
CA GLY A 74 -7.86 0.36 8.37
C GLY A 74 -8.73 1.57 8.56
N THR A 75 -9.39 1.64 9.70
CA THR A 75 -10.11 2.83 10.14
C THR A 75 -9.17 3.70 10.97
N TRP A 76 -9.26 5.01 10.84
CA TRP A 76 -8.39 5.94 11.54
C TRP A 76 -9.18 6.76 12.54
N PRO A 77 -8.64 6.98 13.77
CA PRO A 77 -9.34 7.81 14.74
C PRO A 77 -9.49 9.22 14.17
N THR A 78 -10.60 9.89 14.48
CA THR A 78 -10.69 11.35 14.31
C THR A 78 -10.58 12.00 15.67
N CYS A 79 -9.55 12.82 15.84
CA CYS A 79 -9.27 13.53 17.08
C CYS A 79 -9.00 15.02 16.81
N SER A 80 -9.26 15.84 17.81
CA SER A 80 -8.73 17.20 17.87
C SER A 80 -7.20 17.17 18.02
N ARG A 81 -6.54 18.33 18.02
CA ARG A 81 -5.08 18.37 18.24
C ARG A 81 -4.71 17.81 19.61
N ASP A 82 -5.36 18.30 20.66
CA ASP A 82 -5.06 17.90 22.04
C ASP A 82 -5.29 16.40 22.26
N ASP A 83 -6.37 15.88 21.66
CA ASP A 83 -6.69 14.45 21.68
C ASP A 83 -5.67 13.63 20.85
N TRP A 84 -5.19 14.17 19.73
CA TRP A 84 -4.19 13.52 18.86
C TRP A 84 -2.84 13.40 19.57
N GLU A 85 -2.43 14.44 20.30
CA GLU A 85 -1.15 14.49 21.03
C GLU A 85 -1.09 13.46 22.16
N THR A 86 -2.23 13.13 22.76
CA THR A 86 -2.35 12.19 23.88
C THR A 86 -2.97 10.85 23.49
N HIS A 87 -3.25 10.64 22.20
CA HIS A 87 -4.01 9.49 21.73
C HIS A 87 -3.24 8.17 21.96
N PRO A 88 -3.88 7.10 22.47
CA PRO A 88 -3.21 5.82 22.71
C PRO A 88 -2.69 5.12 21.44
N LEU A 89 -3.16 5.54 20.26
CA LEU A 89 -2.70 5.04 18.96
C LEU A 89 -1.63 5.93 18.31
N GLN A 90 -1.19 6.99 18.99
CA GLN A 90 -0.10 7.82 18.52
C GLN A 90 1.18 6.98 18.41
N VAL A 91 1.90 7.12 17.29
CA VAL A 91 3.11 6.34 17.04
C VAL A 91 4.30 7.07 17.65
N VAL A 92 4.75 6.57 18.81
CA VAL A 92 5.81 7.17 19.62
C VAL A 92 7.21 6.94 19.02
N ASP A 93 7.37 6.05 18.02
CA ASP A 93 8.67 5.68 17.44
C ASP A 93 9.46 6.84 16.80
N ALA A 94 8.89 8.05 16.70
CA ALA A 94 9.62 9.27 16.33
C ALA A 94 10.25 10.02 17.53
N HIS A 95 9.99 9.63 18.78
CA HIS A 95 10.50 10.33 19.96
C HIS A 95 11.96 10.01 20.29
N HIS A 96 12.49 8.85 19.91
CA HIS A 96 13.88 8.51 20.26
C HIS A 96 14.96 9.10 19.34
N SER A 97 14.62 9.64 18.15
CA SER A 97 15.61 10.32 17.30
C SER A 97 15.60 11.85 17.42
N ILE A 98 14.66 12.44 18.16
CA ILE A 98 14.58 13.91 18.34
C ILE A 98 15.23 14.33 19.67
N PHE A 99 15.26 13.47 20.68
CA PHE A 99 15.91 13.77 21.97
C PHE A 99 17.40 13.40 22.03
N SER A 100 17.95 12.81 20.96
CA SER A 100 19.35 12.35 20.93
C SER A 100 20.04 12.71 19.62
N THR A 101 20.19 14.00 19.34
CA THR A 101 21.44 14.57 18.77
C THR A 101 21.34 16.08 18.70
N ASN A 102 22.43 16.73 19.09
CA ASN A 102 22.73 18.17 19.19
C ASN A 102 22.46 19.08 17.97
N ASP A 103 21.52 18.78 17.06
CA ASP A 103 21.25 19.61 15.90
C ASP A 103 20.00 20.48 16.06
N LYS A 104 20.23 21.79 16.15
CA LYS A 104 19.25 22.87 15.96
C LYS A 104 18.50 22.67 14.62
N ARG A 105 17.27 22.13 14.60
CA ARG A 105 16.37 22.15 13.41
C ARG A 105 14.93 21.79 13.80
N ALA A 106 14.04 22.79 13.70
CA ALA A 106 12.62 22.83 14.10
C ALA A 106 12.38 22.64 15.61
N SER A 107 11.61 23.53 16.23
CA SER A 107 11.12 23.27 17.59
C SER A 107 10.30 21.98 17.56
N SER A 108 10.35 21.18 18.63
CA SER A 108 9.54 19.96 18.75
C SER A 108 8.05 20.22 18.41
N ASP A 109 7.60 21.43 18.71
CA ASP A 109 6.26 21.96 18.40
C ASP A 109 5.99 22.14 16.90
N GLU A 110 6.95 22.65 16.13
CA GLU A 110 6.81 22.78 14.67
C GLU A 110 6.70 21.42 13.98
N LEU A 111 7.45 20.42 14.46
CA LEU A 111 7.36 19.05 13.94
C LEU A 111 6.04 18.39 14.32
N ALA A 112 5.56 18.61 15.55
CA ALA A 112 4.24 18.15 16.00
C ALA A 112 3.13 18.80 15.18
N GLN A 113 3.18 20.10 14.95
CA GLN A 113 2.23 20.84 14.11
C GLN A 113 2.19 20.27 12.69
N ARG A 114 3.34 20.07 12.04
CA ARG A 114 3.39 19.53 10.67
C ARG A 114 2.81 18.12 10.59
N ALA A 115 3.09 17.27 11.59
CA ALA A 115 2.53 15.92 11.64
C ALA A 115 1.01 15.95 11.88
N PHE A 116 0.53 16.84 12.75
CA PHE A 116 -0.90 17.04 12.96
C PHE A 116 -1.60 17.59 11.71
N ASP A 117 -1.01 18.57 11.01
CA ASP A 117 -1.54 19.09 9.75
C ASP A 117 -1.64 17.98 8.70
N ALA A 118 -0.61 17.14 8.59
CA ALA A 118 -0.61 15.98 7.69
C ALA A 118 -1.71 14.97 8.06
N TYR A 119 -1.87 14.68 9.36
CA TYR A 119 -2.94 13.84 9.88
C TYR A 119 -4.33 14.43 9.59
N TYR A 120 -4.53 15.73 9.85
CA TYR A 120 -5.80 16.41 9.65
C TYR A 120 -6.18 16.46 8.17
N SER A 121 -5.24 16.76 7.29
CA SER A 121 -5.43 16.67 5.84
C SER A 121 -5.80 15.26 5.40
N PHE A 122 -5.11 14.25 5.93
CA PHE A 122 -5.41 12.85 5.64
C PHE A 122 -6.83 12.46 6.08
N ILE A 123 -7.22 12.76 7.32
CA ILE A 123 -8.57 12.46 7.81
C ILE A 123 -9.64 13.22 7.02
N LYS A 124 -9.38 14.47 6.65
CA LYS A 124 -10.29 15.26 5.82
C LYS A 124 -10.48 14.61 4.45
N GLU A 125 -9.42 14.12 3.83
CA GLU A 125 -9.47 13.40 2.54
C GLU A 125 -10.26 12.10 2.67
N GLU A 126 -9.96 11.26 3.67
CA GLU A 126 -10.66 9.99 3.88
C GLU A 126 -12.13 10.16 4.23
N ARG A 127 -12.51 11.24 4.94
CA ARG A 127 -13.92 11.56 5.26
C ARG A 127 -14.74 11.99 4.05
N LEU A 128 -14.08 12.52 3.02
CA LEU A 128 -14.72 12.94 1.78
C LEU A 128 -14.80 11.78 0.77
N ARG A 129 -14.41 10.56 1.15
CA ARG A 129 -14.53 9.40 0.28
C ARG A 129 -15.98 9.13 -0.08
N ASP A 130 -16.16 8.93 -1.37
CA ASP A 130 -17.42 8.52 -1.97
C ASP A 130 -17.34 7.04 -2.35
N SER A 131 -18.31 6.26 -1.89
CA SER A 131 -18.34 4.82 -2.15
C SER A 131 -18.54 4.50 -3.63
N ASP A 132 -19.27 5.35 -4.37
CA ASP A 132 -19.45 5.16 -5.81
C ASP A 132 -18.16 5.45 -6.58
N HIS A 133 -17.44 6.50 -6.20
CA HIS A 133 -16.10 6.80 -6.73
C HIS A 133 -15.10 5.68 -6.45
N ASP A 134 -15.04 5.20 -5.21
CA ASP A 134 -14.13 4.12 -4.80
C ASP A 134 -14.42 2.84 -5.59
N ARG A 135 -15.70 2.48 -5.75
CA ARG A 135 -16.10 1.32 -6.56
C ARG A 135 -15.65 1.48 -8.01
N ALA A 136 -15.86 2.65 -8.61
CA ALA A 136 -15.43 2.93 -9.98
C ALA A 136 -13.90 2.88 -10.12
N GLN A 137 -13.16 3.36 -9.12
CA GLN A 137 -11.71 3.28 -9.08
C GLN A 137 -11.19 1.84 -8.97
N LEU A 138 -11.77 1.03 -8.08
CA LEU A 138 -11.45 -0.39 -7.97
C LEU A 138 -11.73 -1.14 -9.27
N GLU A 139 -12.84 -0.83 -9.94
CA GLU A 139 -13.15 -1.42 -11.25
C GLU A 139 -12.07 -1.07 -12.29
N ARG A 140 -11.63 0.19 -12.37
CA ARG A 140 -10.53 0.60 -13.28
C ARG A 140 -9.22 -0.10 -12.95
N ILE A 141 -8.88 -0.22 -11.67
CA ILE A 141 -7.69 -0.96 -11.21
C ILE A 141 -7.74 -2.41 -11.70
N LEU A 142 -8.87 -3.11 -11.51
CA LEU A 142 -9.02 -4.50 -11.92
C LEU A 142 -9.00 -4.68 -13.45
N TRP A 143 -9.51 -3.71 -14.21
CA TRP A 143 -9.39 -3.70 -15.68
C TRP A 143 -7.95 -3.70 -16.17
N HIS A 144 -7.04 -3.03 -15.45
CA HIS A 144 -5.61 -3.04 -15.75
C HIS A 144 -4.89 -4.29 -15.24
N LEU A 145 -5.58 -5.19 -14.55
CA LEU A 145 -5.03 -6.39 -13.93
C LEU A 145 -5.76 -7.66 -14.40
N PRO A 146 -5.74 -7.96 -15.72
CA PRO A 146 -6.57 -9.02 -16.30
C PRO A 146 -6.21 -10.44 -15.83
N ARG A 147 -5.04 -10.62 -15.20
CA ARG A 147 -4.52 -11.91 -14.72
C ARG A 147 -4.75 -12.15 -13.23
N ILE A 148 -5.42 -11.23 -12.53
CA ILE A 148 -5.73 -11.43 -11.11
C ILE A 148 -6.72 -12.58 -10.97
N GLU A 149 -6.36 -13.54 -10.14
CA GLU A 149 -7.15 -14.71 -9.79
C GLU A 149 -7.65 -14.64 -8.34
N GLN A 150 -6.96 -13.89 -7.47
CA GLN A 150 -7.27 -13.82 -6.05
C GLN A 150 -7.18 -12.38 -5.53
N ILE A 151 -8.18 -11.99 -4.73
CA ILE A 151 -8.15 -10.73 -3.97
C ILE A 151 -8.16 -11.08 -2.48
N THR A 152 -7.27 -10.47 -1.72
CA THR A 152 -7.26 -10.59 -0.25
C THR A 152 -7.52 -9.22 0.36
N ILE A 153 -8.50 -9.13 1.25
CA ILE A 153 -8.80 -7.95 2.03
C ILE A 153 -8.32 -8.22 3.45
N SER A 154 -7.34 -7.44 3.90
CA SER A 154 -6.71 -7.68 5.20
C SER A 154 -6.67 -6.42 6.04
N SER A 155 -7.04 -6.53 7.31
CA SER A 155 -6.90 -5.42 8.24
C SER A 155 -5.42 -5.09 8.47
N LEU A 156 -5.13 -3.79 8.54
CA LEU A 156 -3.82 -3.19 8.83
C LEU A 156 -3.23 -3.60 10.19
N ILE A 157 -4.03 -4.26 11.03
CA ILE A 157 -3.67 -4.60 12.42
C ILE A 157 -3.30 -6.09 12.55
N ARG A 158 -3.58 -6.91 11.53
CA ARG A 158 -3.16 -8.32 11.54
C ARG A 158 -1.64 -8.44 11.45
N LYS A 159 -1.03 -9.31 12.27
CA LYS A 159 0.42 -9.59 12.29
C LYS A 159 1.01 -10.04 10.93
N ARG A 160 0.15 -10.41 9.97
CA ARG A 160 0.50 -10.94 8.64
C ARG A 160 0.54 -9.90 7.51
N LEU A 161 0.75 -8.60 7.79
CA LEU A 161 1.10 -7.70 6.69
C LEU A 161 2.36 -8.22 5.99
N GLY A 162 2.26 -8.44 4.68
CA GLY A 162 3.41 -8.71 3.83
C GLY A 162 4.41 -7.54 3.88
N ARG A 163 5.66 -7.77 3.45
CA ARG A 163 6.75 -6.77 3.53
C ARG A 163 6.37 -5.41 2.91
N LEU A 164 5.68 -5.42 1.77
CA LEU A 164 5.24 -4.21 1.06
C LEU A 164 4.15 -3.45 1.84
N GLY A 165 3.17 -4.17 2.40
CA GLY A 165 2.16 -3.59 3.28
C GLY A 165 2.79 -2.92 4.50
N ARG A 166 3.79 -3.58 5.12
CA ARG A 166 4.53 -3.02 6.27
C ARG A 166 5.27 -1.74 5.90
N ALA A 167 5.94 -1.72 4.75
CA ALA A 167 6.70 -0.55 4.31
C ALA A 167 5.80 0.68 4.10
N LYS A 168 4.69 0.52 3.36
CA LYS A 168 3.76 1.65 3.15
C LYS A 168 2.99 2.05 4.40
N LEU A 169 2.59 1.10 5.22
CA LEU A 169 2.00 1.42 6.52
C LEU A 169 2.99 2.19 7.41
N SER A 170 4.27 1.78 7.42
CA SER A 170 5.31 2.45 8.19
C SER A 170 5.56 3.86 7.71
N GLU A 171 5.62 4.08 6.39
CA GLU A 171 5.76 5.42 5.80
C GLU A 171 4.59 6.33 6.19
N MET A 172 3.35 5.83 6.05
CA MET A 172 2.15 6.57 6.44
C MET A 172 2.15 6.90 7.93
N ARG A 173 2.43 5.92 8.80
CA ARG A 173 2.55 6.11 10.25
C ARG A 173 3.62 7.11 10.62
N HIS A 174 4.75 7.13 9.92
CA HIS A 174 5.80 8.12 10.15
C HIS A 174 5.35 9.53 9.78
N LYS A 175 4.58 9.66 8.68
CA LYS A 175 4.07 10.95 8.19
C LYS A 175 2.97 11.54 9.09
N ILE A 176 1.99 10.73 9.52
CA ILE A 176 0.81 11.23 10.25
C ILE A 176 0.85 10.94 11.76
N ARG A 177 1.86 10.20 12.23
CA ARG A 177 2.10 9.79 13.64
C ARG A 177 0.90 9.19 14.36
N MET A 178 0.02 8.53 13.63
CA MET A 178 -1.14 7.83 14.18
C MET A 178 -1.11 6.39 13.68
N SER A 179 -1.77 5.48 14.40
CA SER A 179 -2.08 4.12 13.95
C SER A 179 -3.59 3.94 13.73
N PRO A 180 -3.99 3.03 12.84
CA PRO A 180 -5.41 2.71 12.65
C PRO A 180 -6.02 2.03 13.89
N THR A 181 -7.33 2.16 14.05
CA THR A 181 -8.12 1.62 15.17
C THR A 181 -8.28 0.11 15.09
N ILE A 182 -8.19 -0.57 16.23
CA ILE A 182 -8.33 -2.04 16.35
C ILE A 182 -9.70 -2.52 15.85
N PHE A 183 -10.73 -1.73 16.12
CA PHE A 183 -12.08 -1.95 15.59
C PHE A 183 -12.12 -1.36 14.19
N ASP A 184 -12.19 -2.26 13.22
CA ASP A 184 -12.10 -1.93 11.81
C ASP A 184 -13.05 -2.86 11.04
N SER A 185 -13.82 -2.27 10.12
CA SER A 185 -14.75 -3.00 9.27
C SER A 185 -14.39 -2.74 7.82
N ALA A 186 -14.16 -3.82 7.07
CA ALA A 186 -13.99 -3.75 5.63
C ALA A 186 -15.33 -3.62 4.88
N GLY A 187 -16.46 -3.47 5.57
CA GLY A 187 -17.81 -3.62 5.01
C GLY A 187 -18.02 -2.91 3.67
N SER A 188 -17.76 -1.61 3.61
CA SER A 188 -17.95 -0.83 2.37
C SER A 188 -17.02 -1.24 1.23
N LEU A 189 -15.77 -1.60 1.54
CA LEU A 189 -14.80 -2.11 0.56
C LEU A 189 -15.23 -3.47 0.00
N VAL A 190 -15.66 -4.37 0.90
CA VAL A 190 -16.13 -5.71 0.56
C VAL A 190 -17.38 -5.63 -0.31
N GLU A 191 -18.36 -4.80 0.07
CA GLU A 191 -19.57 -4.54 -0.72
C GLU A 191 -19.23 -4.00 -2.11
N SER A 192 -18.32 -3.02 -2.18
CA SER A 192 -17.88 -2.43 -3.45
C SER A 192 -17.25 -3.48 -4.36
N LEU A 193 -16.41 -4.37 -3.80
CA LEU A 193 -15.80 -5.49 -4.53
C LEU A 193 -16.85 -6.49 -5.02
N PHE A 194 -17.79 -6.90 -4.16
CA PHE A 194 -18.86 -7.82 -4.57
C PHE A 194 -19.72 -7.26 -5.72
N CYS A 195 -19.92 -5.95 -5.80
CA CYS A 195 -20.63 -5.32 -6.92
C CYS A 195 -19.88 -5.40 -8.25
N ILE A 196 -18.55 -5.35 -8.24
CA ILE A 196 -17.74 -5.28 -9.49
C ILE A 196 -17.20 -6.64 -9.94
N LEU A 197 -16.97 -7.56 -9.00
CA LEU A 197 -16.35 -8.87 -9.27
C LEU A 197 -17.07 -9.73 -10.31
N PRO A 198 -18.41 -9.74 -10.44
CA PRO A 198 -19.09 -10.48 -11.50
C PRO A 198 -18.63 -10.12 -12.92
N LYS A 199 -18.02 -8.95 -13.11
CA LYS A 199 -17.45 -8.50 -14.40
C LYS A 199 -16.10 -9.17 -14.72
N PHE A 200 -15.45 -9.78 -13.72
CA PHE A 200 -14.09 -10.31 -13.80
C PHE A 200 -14.09 -11.82 -13.55
N GLY A 201 -14.42 -12.60 -14.57
CA GLY A 201 -14.56 -14.07 -14.48
C GLY A 201 -13.30 -14.85 -14.10
N ASN A 202 -12.12 -14.20 -14.08
CA ASN A 202 -10.86 -14.83 -13.68
C ASN A 202 -10.68 -14.88 -12.16
N ILE A 203 -11.41 -14.07 -11.40
CA ILE A 203 -11.24 -13.96 -9.95
C ILE A 203 -12.02 -15.08 -9.27
N ARG A 204 -11.30 -15.98 -8.60
CA ARG A 204 -11.82 -17.25 -8.07
C ARG A 204 -12.08 -17.20 -6.57
N SER A 205 -11.39 -16.34 -5.83
CA SER A 205 -11.55 -16.23 -4.38
C SER A 205 -11.33 -14.81 -3.85
N ILE A 206 -12.04 -14.52 -2.76
CA ILE A 206 -11.83 -13.35 -1.90
C ILE A 206 -11.54 -13.87 -0.48
N HIS A 207 -10.47 -13.39 0.14
CA HIS A 207 -10.02 -13.78 1.48
C HIS A 207 -9.97 -12.62 2.46
#